data_AF-A0ABD5B330-F1
#
_entry.id   AF-A0ABD5B330-F1
#
_cell.length_a   1.000
_cell.length_b   1.000
_cell.length_c   1.000
_cell.angle_alpha   90.00
_cell.angle_beta   90.00
_cell.angle_gamma   90.00
#
_symmetry.space_group_name_H-M   'P 1'
#
loop_
_entity.id
_entity.type
_entity.pdbx_description
1 polymer ?
#
loop_
_entity_poly.entity_id
_entity_poly.type
_entity_poly.pdbx_seq_one_letter_code
_entity_poly.pdbx_strand_id
1 'polypeptide(L)'
;MIKKHYIFILLMLFPFAKAQDIHEIRLFQKSKNFIIFFNIDNTYIAMDSQGKVLSLFQKSKIPGHFDNIITPNGQSVSTTEDSDFDYTKDNDNPIIKSSNNNNIEYYTSFTSNDRGKIKAVNGETLQYYSELSDGLTGNIKSIGNINFSYYGSFNNYEKGKIKSIGNITFSYFNEFDSYKTGKIKSIKGNNNNTNITIINDY
;
A
#
# COMPACT_ATOMS: atom_id res chain seq x y z
N MET A 1 30.54 6.55 -57.62
CA MET A 1 29.42 5.96 -56.85
C MET A 1 29.57 6.35 -55.38
N ILE A 2 28.74 7.25 -54.87
CA ILE A 2 28.77 7.67 -53.45
C ILE A 2 27.77 6.80 -52.68
N LYS A 3 28.25 5.92 -51.79
CA LYS A 3 27.41 5.10 -50.91
C LYS A 3 26.92 5.94 -49.73
N LYS A 4 25.65 6.35 -49.75
CA LYS A 4 24.99 6.96 -48.59
C LYS A 4 24.77 5.90 -47.52
N HIS A 5 25.41 6.06 -46.36
CA HIS A 5 25.15 5.23 -45.18
C HIS A 5 24.02 5.89 -44.38
N TYR A 6 22.90 5.18 -44.29
CA TYR A 6 21.80 5.56 -43.42
C TYR A 6 22.04 4.94 -42.04
N ILE A 7 22.32 5.77 -41.05
CA ILE A 7 22.33 5.36 -39.65
C ILE A 7 20.88 5.30 -39.18
N PHE A 8 20.41 4.09 -38.87
CA PHE A 8 19.12 3.84 -38.25
C PHE A 8 19.31 3.94 -36.73
N ILE A 9 18.87 5.04 -36.11
CA ILE A 9 18.81 5.14 -34.65
C ILE A 9 17.53 4.45 -34.19
N LEU A 10 17.66 3.24 -33.64
CA LEU A 10 16.58 2.56 -32.95
C LEU A 10 16.37 3.23 -31.59
N LEU A 11 15.40 4.14 -31.50
CA LEU A 11 14.98 4.74 -30.23
C LEU A 11 14.27 3.66 -29.40
N MET A 12 14.98 2.95 -28.52
CA MET A 12 14.34 2.13 -27.50
C MET A 12 13.61 3.07 -26.53
N LEU A 13 12.29 3.12 -26.64
CA LEU A 13 11.40 3.68 -25.62
C LEU A 13 11.50 2.78 -24.38
N PHE A 14 12.44 3.08 -23.49
CA PHE A 14 12.39 2.54 -22.14
C PHE A 14 11.15 3.15 -21.47
N PRO A 15 10.17 2.34 -21.03
CA PRO A 15 9.12 2.89 -20.19
C PRO A 15 9.81 3.44 -18.95
N PHE A 16 9.67 4.75 -18.72
CA PHE A 16 10.10 5.36 -17.47
C PHE A 16 9.38 4.62 -16.35
N ALA A 17 10.12 3.94 -15.49
CA ALA A 17 9.56 3.31 -14.31
C ALA A 17 8.85 4.39 -13.49
N LYS A 18 7.58 4.16 -13.15
CA LYS A 18 6.84 5.07 -12.26
C LYS A 18 7.52 5.07 -10.89
N ALA A 19 7.69 6.27 -10.33
CA ALA A 19 8.31 6.43 -9.03
C ALA A 19 7.26 6.13 -7.95
N GLN A 20 7.47 5.03 -7.24
CA GLN A 20 6.77 4.68 -6.03
C GLN A 20 7.71 4.88 -4.85
N ASP A 21 7.38 5.79 -3.95
CA ASP A 21 8.22 6.09 -2.80
C ASP A 21 7.45 5.95 -1.50
N ILE A 22 8.11 5.36 -0.49
CA ILE A 22 7.61 5.33 0.88
C ILE A 22 8.21 6.50 1.64
N HIS A 23 7.35 7.38 2.13
CA HIS A 23 7.77 8.56 2.88
C HIS A 23 7.74 8.34 4.39
N GLU A 24 6.76 7.60 4.89
CA GLU A 24 6.63 7.34 6.32
C GLU A 24 6.12 5.92 6.61
N ILE A 25 6.68 5.29 7.63
CA ILE A 25 6.21 4.03 8.21
C ILE A 25 5.97 4.27 9.70
N ARG A 26 4.75 4.05 10.18
CA ARG A 26 4.40 4.07 11.61
C ARG A 26 4.17 2.65 12.11
N LEU A 27 5.00 2.21 13.07
CA LEU A 27 4.96 0.86 13.61
C LEU A 27 4.49 0.87 15.06
N PHE A 28 3.55 0.00 15.40
CA PHE A 28 3.05 -0.14 16.78
C PHE A 28 3.82 -1.27 17.49
N GLN A 29 4.39 -0.97 18.67
CA GLN A 29 5.39 -1.80 19.33
C GLN A 29 4.94 -3.18 19.78
N LYS A 30 3.67 -3.59 19.77
CA LYS A 30 3.28 -4.93 20.22
C LYS A 30 2.23 -5.55 19.30
N SER A 31 1.57 -4.72 18.51
CA SER A 31 0.61 -5.14 17.51
C SER A 31 1.26 -5.69 16.23
N LYS A 32 0.39 -6.24 15.37
CA LYS A 32 0.64 -6.54 13.95
C LYS A 32 0.33 -5.32 13.07
N ASN A 33 -0.29 -4.30 13.65
CA ASN A 33 -0.70 -3.10 12.96
C ASN A 33 0.50 -2.20 12.66
N PHE A 34 0.45 -1.58 11.50
CA PHE A 34 1.31 -0.49 11.09
C PHE A 34 0.55 0.37 10.10
N ILE A 35 1.01 1.62 9.92
CA ILE A 35 0.50 2.52 8.89
C ILE A 35 1.66 2.84 7.96
N ILE A 36 1.43 2.74 6.66
CA ILE A 36 2.35 3.19 5.63
C ILE A 36 1.80 4.44 4.93
N PHE A 37 2.69 5.39 4.69
CA PHE A 37 2.45 6.56 3.87
C PHE A 37 3.38 6.49 2.66
N PHE A 38 2.79 6.39 1.48
CA PHE A 38 3.52 6.27 0.24
C PHE A 38 2.82 7.04 -0.87
N ASN A 39 3.55 7.32 -1.95
CA ASN A 39 2.98 7.90 -3.15
C ASN A 39 3.20 6.98 -4.35
N ILE A 40 2.25 7.03 -5.29
CA ILE A 40 2.38 6.50 -6.64
C ILE A 40 2.05 7.66 -7.59
N ASP A 41 3.04 8.13 -8.33
CA ASP A 41 2.97 9.38 -9.09
C ASP A 41 2.55 10.58 -8.19
N ASN A 42 1.36 11.15 -8.44
CA ASN A 42 0.79 12.28 -7.70
C ASN A 42 -0.25 11.85 -6.64
N THR A 43 -0.46 10.55 -6.44
CA THR A 43 -1.43 10.03 -5.47
C THR A 43 -0.72 9.68 -4.17
N TYR A 44 -1.14 10.29 -3.07
CA TYR A 44 -0.67 10.00 -1.71
C TYR A 44 -1.66 9.08 -0.99
N ILE A 45 -1.13 8.06 -0.33
CA ILE A 45 -1.94 7.01 0.29
C ILE A 45 -1.42 6.76 1.70
N ALA A 46 -2.33 6.82 2.67
CA ALA A 46 -2.13 6.30 4.01
C ALA A 46 -2.97 5.03 4.17
N MET A 47 -2.34 3.93 4.57
CA MET A 47 -2.98 2.62 4.62
C MET A 47 -2.49 1.82 5.82
N ASP A 48 -3.38 1.03 6.42
CA ASP A 48 -3.00 0.11 7.49
C ASP A 48 -2.45 -1.23 6.97
N SER A 49 -1.91 -2.06 7.88
CA SER A 49 -1.33 -3.37 7.57
C SER A 49 -2.25 -4.37 6.85
N GLN A 50 -3.57 -4.18 6.94
CA GLN A 50 -4.61 -5.05 6.36
C GLN A 50 -5.09 -4.54 5.00
N GLY A 51 -4.49 -3.47 4.47
CA GLY A 51 -4.89 -2.88 3.21
C GLY A 51 -6.06 -1.90 3.32
N LYS A 52 -6.50 -1.54 4.54
CA LYS A 52 -7.55 -0.54 4.70
C LYS A 52 -6.94 0.85 4.47
N VAL A 53 -7.54 1.57 3.53
CA VAL A 53 -7.21 2.96 3.24
C VAL A 53 -7.68 3.84 4.39
N LEU A 54 -6.76 4.61 4.97
CA LEU A 54 -7.03 5.60 6.01
C LEU A 54 -7.16 7.01 5.44
N SER A 55 -6.36 7.32 4.41
CA SER A 55 -6.40 8.58 3.69
C SER A 55 -5.88 8.37 2.27
N LEU A 56 -6.45 9.08 1.31
CA LEU A 56 -6.13 8.99 -0.10
C LEU A 56 -6.40 10.34 -0.75
N PHE A 57 -5.39 10.95 -1.36
CA PHE A 57 -5.54 12.25 -2.02
C PHE A 57 -4.58 12.39 -3.20
N GLN A 58 -5.02 13.11 -4.23
CA GLN A 58 -4.19 13.43 -5.40
C GLN A 58 -3.75 14.87 -5.32
N LYS A 59 -2.45 15.10 -5.56
CA LYS A 59 -1.94 16.45 -5.72
C LYS A 59 -2.54 17.05 -6.99
N SER A 60 -3.30 18.12 -6.82
CA SER A 60 -3.90 18.85 -7.93
C SER A 60 -2.82 19.56 -8.74
N LYS A 61 -3.15 19.92 -9.99
CA LYS A 61 -2.31 20.80 -10.81
C LYS A 61 -2.26 22.23 -10.25
N ILE A 62 -3.24 22.60 -9.43
CA ILE A 62 -3.30 23.89 -8.75
C ILE A 62 -2.50 23.79 -7.43
N PRO A 63 -1.46 24.60 -7.23
CA PRO A 63 -0.68 24.59 -5.99
C PRO A 63 -1.55 24.81 -4.75
N GLY A 64 -1.37 23.97 -3.73
CA GLY A 64 -2.13 24.07 -2.48
C GLY A 64 -3.54 23.47 -2.52
N HIS A 65 -3.96 22.93 -3.66
CA HIS A 65 -5.23 22.20 -3.79
C HIS A 65 -4.99 20.69 -3.87
N PHE A 66 -5.91 19.93 -3.27
CA PHE A 66 -5.95 18.48 -3.35
C PHE A 66 -7.30 18.08 -3.89
N ASP A 67 -7.31 17.21 -4.90
CA ASP A 67 -8.54 16.67 -5.42
C ASP A 67 -9.00 15.59 -4.43
N ASN A 68 -10.20 15.74 -3.86
CA ASN A 68 -10.74 14.80 -2.90
C ASN A 68 -10.93 13.45 -3.59
N ILE A 69 -10.20 12.43 -3.12
CA ILE A 69 -10.38 11.08 -3.61
C ILE A 69 -11.31 10.34 -2.67
N ILE A 70 -12.33 9.76 -3.25
CA ILE A 70 -13.35 9.05 -2.52
C ILE A 70 -12.77 7.74 -1.98
N THR A 71 -12.84 7.54 -0.67
CA THR A 71 -12.36 6.33 -0.01
C THR A 71 -13.43 5.23 -0.05
N PRO A 72 -13.06 3.97 -0.37
CA PRO A 72 -14.01 2.89 -0.66
C PRO A 72 -14.78 2.34 0.57
N ASN A 73 -14.52 2.87 1.77
CA ASN A 73 -15.10 2.38 3.04
C ASN A 73 -15.61 3.51 3.95
N GLY A 74 -15.94 4.68 3.39
CA GLY A 74 -16.63 5.74 4.13
C GLY A 74 -18.10 5.37 4.35
N GLN A 75 -18.63 5.54 5.57
CA GLN A 75 -20.08 5.44 5.82
C GLN A 75 -20.90 6.48 5.04
N SER A 76 -20.24 7.51 4.53
CA SER A 76 -20.83 8.51 3.63
C SER A 76 -19.85 8.77 2.51
N VAL A 77 -20.38 8.90 1.31
CA VAL A 77 -19.63 9.24 0.10
C VAL A 77 -20.22 10.51 -0.47
N SER A 78 -19.39 11.52 -0.71
CA SER A 78 -19.74 12.74 -1.42
C SER A 78 -18.77 12.91 -2.59
N THR A 79 -19.32 13.15 -3.77
CA THR A 79 -18.56 13.44 -5.00
C THR A 79 -19.13 14.70 -5.63
N THR A 80 -18.27 15.53 -6.19
CA THR A 80 -18.65 16.73 -6.96
C THR A 80 -18.58 16.50 -8.46
N GLU A 81 -18.35 15.25 -8.88
CA GLU A 81 -18.05 14.83 -10.24
C GLU A 81 -18.70 13.47 -10.56
N ASP A 82 -18.80 13.11 -11.84
CA ASP A 82 -19.44 11.88 -12.32
C ASP A 82 -18.69 10.63 -11.84
N SER A 83 -19.33 9.84 -10.97
CA SER A 83 -18.77 8.63 -10.37
C SER A 83 -19.69 7.42 -10.55
N ASP A 84 -19.11 6.26 -10.85
CA ASP A 84 -19.84 4.99 -10.88
C ASP A 84 -19.89 4.35 -9.48
N PHE A 85 -21.11 4.07 -9.02
CA PHE A 85 -21.37 3.44 -7.71
C PHE A 85 -21.87 2.01 -7.90
N ASP A 86 -21.24 1.05 -7.20
CA ASP A 86 -21.68 -0.34 -7.14
C ASP A 86 -22.41 -0.58 -5.81
N TYR A 87 -23.72 -0.79 -5.89
CA TYR A 87 -24.56 -1.04 -4.73
C TYR A 87 -24.70 -2.55 -4.52
N THR A 88 -24.10 -3.06 -3.45
CA THR A 88 -24.26 -4.48 -3.07
C THR A 88 -25.41 -4.64 -2.07
N LYS A 89 -26.25 -5.67 -2.25
CA LYS A 89 -27.46 -5.94 -1.44
C LYS A 89 -27.24 -6.17 0.07
N ASP A 90 -26.02 -6.43 0.52
CA ASP A 90 -25.76 -6.97 1.87
C ASP A 90 -25.26 -5.94 2.90
N ASN A 91 -25.23 -4.63 2.60
CA ASN A 91 -24.80 -3.65 3.59
C ASN A 91 -25.33 -2.21 3.43
N ASP A 92 -26.27 -1.95 2.53
CA ASP A 92 -26.82 -0.61 2.16
C ASP A 92 -25.80 0.49 1.82
N ASN A 93 -24.50 0.21 1.93
CA ASN A 93 -23.42 1.14 1.66
C ASN A 93 -22.87 0.92 0.24
N PRO A 94 -22.85 1.95 -0.62
CA PRO A 94 -22.25 1.86 -1.95
C PRO A 94 -20.74 1.59 -1.87
N ILE A 95 -20.22 0.72 -2.73
CA ILE A 95 -18.79 0.53 -2.97
C ILE A 95 -18.44 1.21 -4.30
N ILE A 96 -17.33 1.95 -4.32
CA ILE A 96 -16.89 2.66 -5.51
C ILE A 96 -16.02 1.73 -6.33
N LYS A 97 -16.35 1.57 -7.62
CA LYS A 97 -15.64 0.68 -8.52
C LYS A 97 -14.36 1.32 -9.07
N SER A 98 -14.41 2.61 -9.38
CA SER A 98 -13.25 3.40 -9.83
C SER A 98 -13.41 4.88 -9.47
N SER A 99 -12.28 5.58 -9.31
CA SER A 99 -12.30 7.06 -9.28
C SER A 99 -12.59 7.62 -10.69
N ASN A 100 -13.13 8.83 -10.79
CA ASN A 100 -13.58 9.46 -12.04
C ASN A 100 -12.50 9.58 -13.13
N ASN A 101 -11.23 9.50 -12.74
CA ASN A 101 -10.08 9.52 -13.65
C ASN A 101 -9.59 8.11 -14.06
N ASN A 102 -10.29 7.04 -13.69
CA ASN A 102 -9.89 5.63 -13.87
C ASN A 102 -8.50 5.28 -13.33
N ASN A 103 -7.95 6.13 -12.47
CA ASN A 103 -6.62 5.93 -11.95
C ASN A 103 -6.61 5.05 -10.71
N ILE A 104 -7.74 4.88 -10.02
CA ILE A 104 -7.79 4.04 -8.82
C ILE A 104 -8.85 2.97 -9.03
N GLU A 105 -8.42 1.72 -8.93
CA GLU A 105 -9.27 0.54 -9.01
C GLU A 105 -9.41 -0.10 -7.63
N TYR A 106 -10.59 -0.63 -7.34
CA TYR A 106 -10.87 -1.37 -6.12
C TYR A 106 -11.23 -2.82 -6.43
N TYR A 107 -10.94 -3.72 -5.50
CA TYR A 107 -11.41 -5.10 -5.57
C TYR A 107 -12.92 -5.15 -5.27
N THR A 108 -13.70 -5.64 -6.23
CA THR A 108 -15.17 -5.73 -6.15
C THR A 108 -15.68 -7.15 -5.89
N SER A 109 -14.80 -8.15 -5.80
CA SER A 109 -15.22 -9.56 -5.70
C SER A 109 -15.92 -9.88 -4.38
N PHE A 110 -17.01 -10.63 -4.48
CA PHE A 110 -17.90 -11.05 -3.39
C PHE A 110 -17.31 -12.14 -2.47
N THR A 111 -16.24 -12.81 -2.89
CA THR A 111 -15.69 -13.99 -2.19
C THR A 111 -14.27 -13.80 -1.66
N SER A 112 -13.64 -12.65 -1.90
CA SER A 112 -12.28 -12.37 -1.47
C SER A 112 -12.22 -11.47 -0.24
N ASN A 113 -11.32 -11.77 0.70
CA ASN A 113 -10.94 -10.85 1.79
C ASN A 113 -10.37 -9.51 1.32
N ASP A 114 -10.26 -9.30 0.00
CA ASP A 114 -9.75 -8.10 -0.61
C ASP A 114 -10.84 -7.12 -1.02
N ARG A 115 -12.12 -7.47 -0.83
CA ARG A 115 -13.26 -6.59 -1.14
C ARG A 115 -13.10 -5.20 -0.50
N GLY A 116 -13.29 -4.16 -1.30
CA GLY A 116 -13.18 -2.77 -0.86
C GLY A 116 -11.75 -2.30 -0.60
N LYS A 117 -10.73 -3.13 -0.83
CA LYS A 117 -9.33 -2.71 -0.83
C LYS A 117 -8.95 -2.13 -2.19
N ILE A 118 -7.95 -1.25 -2.19
CA ILE A 118 -7.35 -0.75 -3.43
C ILE A 118 -6.72 -1.93 -4.18
N LYS A 119 -7.08 -2.08 -5.44
CA LYS A 119 -6.51 -3.04 -6.39
C LYS A 119 -5.38 -2.41 -7.19
N ALA A 120 -5.55 -1.18 -7.66
CA ALA A 120 -4.53 -0.48 -8.42
C ALA A 120 -4.63 1.03 -8.24
N VAL A 121 -3.50 1.71 -8.39
CA VAL A 121 -3.39 3.18 -8.41
C VAL A 121 -2.46 3.57 -9.55
N ASN A 122 -2.92 4.42 -10.45
CA ASN A 122 -2.24 4.85 -11.66
C ASN A 122 -1.65 3.67 -12.46
N GLY A 123 -2.32 2.51 -12.47
CA GLY A 123 -1.83 1.28 -13.12
C GLY A 123 -0.84 0.44 -12.30
N GLU A 124 -0.36 0.93 -11.16
CA GLU A 124 0.44 0.13 -10.22
C GLU A 124 -0.46 -0.75 -9.36
N THR A 125 -0.18 -2.04 -9.33
CA THR A 125 -1.04 -3.01 -8.64
C THR A 125 -0.69 -3.14 -7.15
N LEU A 126 -1.71 -3.33 -6.34
CA LEU A 126 -1.59 -3.72 -4.94
C LEU A 126 -2.03 -5.18 -4.81
N GLN A 127 -1.20 -5.99 -4.17
CA GLN A 127 -1.48 -7.39 -3.92
C GLN A 127 -1.63 -7.63 -2.43
N TYR A 128 -2.47 -8.60 -2.08
CA TYR A 128 -2.73 -9.01 -0.72
C TYR A 128 -2.44 -10.51 -0.55
N TYR A 129 -2.16 -10.91 0.68
CA TYR A 129 -2.01 -12.32 1.02
C TYR A 129 -3.39 -13.02 0.98
N SER A 130 -3.45 -14.18 0.33
CA SER A 130 -4.68 -14.98 0.23
C SER A 130 -4.95 -15.78 1.50
N GLU A 131 -6.11 -16.41 1.58
CA GLU A 131 -6.54 -17.27 2.71
C GLU A 131 -5.62 -18.45 3.01
N LEU A 132 -4.86 -18.89 2.01
CA LEU A 132 -3.87 -19.96 2.14
C LEU A 132 -2.60 -19.50 2.88
N SER A 133 -2.51 -18.21 3.20
CA SER A 133 -1.35 -17.60 3.85
C SER A 133 -1.55 -17.62 5.36
N ASP A 134 -0.76 -18.45 6.03
CA ASP A 134 -0.78 -18.76 7.47
C ASP A 134 -0.99 -17.55 8.40
N GLY A 135 -2.26 -17.18 8.64
CA GLY A 135 -2.66 -16.05 9.47
C GLY A 135 -2.29 -14.66 8.93
N LEU A 136 -2.00 -14.55 7.63
CA LEU A 136 -1.65 -13.29 6.94
C LEU A 136 -2.72 -12.83 5.97
N THR A 137 -3.84 -13.55 5.88
CA THR A 137 -4.94 -13.25 4.99
C THR A 137 -5.33 -11.78 5.02
N GLY A 138 -5.31 -11.16 3.85
CA GLY A 138 -5.67 -9.77 3.66
C GLY A 138 -4.58 -8.75 3.95
N ASN A 139 -3.46 -9.14 4.58
CA ASN A 139 -2.29 -8.28 4.73
C ASN A 139 -1.77 -7.82 3.37
N ILE A 140 -1.22 -6.61 3.31
CA ILE A 140 -0.53 -6.11 2.11
C ILE A 140 0.64 -7.04 1.79
N LYS A 141 0.73 -7.51 0.55
CA LYS A 141 1.82 -8.35 0.06
C LYS A 141 2.81 -7.55 -0.78
N SER A 142 2.29 -6.72 -1.68
CA SER A 142 3.10 -5.81 -2.47
C SER A 142 2.30 -4.60 -2.92
N ILE A 143 3.03 -3.53 -3.18
CA ILE A 143 2.53 -2.33 -3.84
C ILE A 143 3.56 -2.06 -4.93
N GLY A 144 3.16 -2.14 -6.20
CA GLY A 144 4.10 -2.06 -7.33
C GLY A 144 5.26 -3.05 -7.17
N ASN A 145 6.49 -2.52 -7.12
CA ASN A 145 7.72 -3.29 -6.92
C ASN A 145 8.15 -3.45 -5.46
N ILE A 146 7.46 -2.80 -4.52
CA ILE A 146 7.78 -2.86 -3.09
C ILE A 146 7.07 -4.06 -2.46
N ASN A 147 7.86 -5.00 -1.96
CA ASN A 147 7.37 -6.22 -1.31
C ASN A 147 7.29 -6.05 0.20
N PHE A 148 6.24 -6.63 0.79
CA PHE A 148 6.00 -6.70 2.22
C PHE A 148 6.13 -8.15 2.65
N SER A 149 6.91 -8.41 3.69
CA SER A 149 7.03 -9.75 4.27
C SER A 149 6.74 -9.72 5.75
N TYR A 150 6.24 -10.84 6.27
CA TYR A 150 5.78 -10.98 7.65
C TYR A 150 6.42 -12.20 8.29
N TYR A 151 6.52 -12.17 9.61
CA TYR A 151 6.88 -13.35 10.38
C TYR A 151 5.73 -14.37 10.36
N GLY A 152 6.02 -15.60 9.93
CA GLY A 152 5.05 -16.71 9.92
C GLY A 152 4.76 -17.29 11.31
N SER A 153 4.01 -18.38 11.39
CA SER A 153 3.56 -18.95 12.68
C SER A 153 4.62 -19.62 13.54
N PHE A 154 5.87 -19.74 13.07
CA PHE A 154 6.90 -20.48 13.82
C PHE A 154 7.25 -19.82 15.17
N ASN A 155 7.12 -18.49 15.28
CA ASN A 155 7.39 -17.73 16.51
C ASN A 155 6.13 -17.00 16.96
N ASN A 156 5.49 -17.44 18.07
CA ASN A 156 4.23 -16.87 18.55
C ASN A 156 4.29 -15.34 18.82
N TYR A 157 5.44 -14.82 19.26
CA TYR A 157 5.61 -13.41 19.63
C TYR A 157 5.84 -12.49 18.44
N GLU A 158 6.33 -13.05 17.33
CA GLU A 158 6.58 -12.31 16.09
C GLU A 158 5.48 -12.57 15.05
N LYS A 159 4.69 -13.63 15.22
CA LYS A 159 3.67 -14.08 14.27
C LYS A 159 2.81 -12.94 13.75
N GLY A 160 2.84 -12.74 12.44
CA GLY A 160 2.07 -11.72 11.72
C GLY A 160 2.60 -10.30 11.85
N LYS A 161 3.71 -10.05 12.56
CA LYS A 161 4.41 -8.76 12.54
C LYS A 161 5.16 -8.60 11.23
N ILE A 162 5.33 -7.35 10.81
CA ILE A 162 6.08 -7.02 9.60
C ILE A 162 7.56 -7.39 9.77
N LYS A 163 8.10 -8.15 8.83
CA LYS A 163 9.51 -8.55 8.78
C LYS A 163 10.31 -7.64 7.86
N SER A 164 9.73 -7.24 6.72
CA SER A 164 10.37 -6.28 5.82
C SER A 164 9.37 -5.49 4.98
N ILE A 165 9.77 -4.28 4.60
CA ILE A 165 9.11 -3.45 3.59
C ILE A 165 10.19 -3.01 2.61
N GLY A 166 10.16 -3.54 1.39
CA GLY A 166 11.26 -3.43 0.44
C GLY A 166 12.58 -3.89 1.08
N ASN A 167 13.55 -2.98 1.10
CA ASN A 167 14.91 -3.20 1.62
C ASN A 167 15.00 -3.01 3.15
N ILE A 168 13.96 -2.46 3.76
CA ILE A 168 13.93 -2.16 5.20
C ILE A 168 13.52 -3.43 5.93
N THR A 169 14.30 -3.84 6.93
CA THR A 169 14.06 -5.03 7.74
C THR A 169 13.82 -4.66 9.20
N PHE A 170 12.88 -5.37 9.81
CA PHE A 170 12.45 -5.19 11.18
C PHE A 170 12.72 -6.47 11.96
N SER A 171 13.34 -6.34 13.12
CA SER A 171 13.47 -7.45 14.07
C SER A 171 12.82 -7.09 15.40
N TYR A 172 12.37 -8.12 16.12
CA TYR A 172 11.70 -7.97 17.41
C TYR A 172 12.48 -8.69 18.51
N PHE A 173 12.24 -8.25 19.74
CA PHE A 173 12.67 -8.96 20.93
C PHE A 173 11.81 -10.21 21.12
N ASN A 174 12.44 -11.32 21.49
CA ASN A 174 11.78 -12.61 21.64
C ASN A 174 11.40 -12.89 23.09
N GLU A 175 10.90 -14.08 23.39
CA GLU A 175 10.46 -14.50 24.73
C GLU A 175 11.55 -14.42 25.81
N PHE A 176 12.82 -14.49 25.42
CA PHE A 176 13.94 -14.39 26.35
C PHE A 176 14.22 -12.95 26.79
N ASP A 177 13.55 -11.96 26.17
CA ASP A 177 13.75 -10.53 26.39
C ASP A 177 12.73 -9.89 27.36
N SER A 178 12.14 -10.66 28.28
CA SER A 178 11.31 -10.18 29.41
C SER A 178 10.28 -9.09 29.02
N TYR A 179 10.31 -7.92 29.66
CA TYR A 179 9.38 -6.81 29.41
C TYR A 179 9.50 -6.17 28.01
N LYS A 180 10.45 -6.62 27.19
CA LYS A 180 10.68 -6.15 25.82
C LYS A 180 10.09 -7.10 24.77
N THR A 181 9.66 -8.31 25.14
CA THR A 181 9.09 -9.30 24.21
C THR A 181 8.07 -8.66 23.26
N GLY A 182 8.25 -8.91 21.96
CA GLY A 182 7.39 -8.41 20.88
C GLY A 182 7.64 -6.96 20.47
N LYS A 183 8.46 -6.19 21.21
CA LYS A 183 8.87 -4.83 20.85
C LYS A 183 9.92 -4.84 19.74
N ILE A 184 9.97 -3.75 18.98
CA ILE A 184 11.00 -3.55 17.94
C ILE A 184 12.38 -3.56 18.59
N LYS A 185 13.25 -4.42 18.06
CA LYS A 185 14.64 -4.59 18.47
C LYS A 185 15.60 -3.86 17.53
N SER A 186 15.37 -3.95 16.23
CA SER A 186 16.19 -3.22 15.26
C SER A 186 15.44 -2.90 13.97
N ILE A 187 15.82 -1.79 13.35
CA ILE A 187 15.45 -1.41 11.99
C ILE A 187 16.74 -1.31 11.19
N LYS A 188 16.83 -1.97 10.03
CA LYS A 188 18.03 -1.95 9.17
C LYS A 188 17.63 -1.74 7.71
N GLY A 189 18.54 -1.20 6.90
CA GLY A 189 18.31 -0.96 5.48
C GLY A 189 17.48 0.29 5.16
N ASN A 190 17.18 1.13 6.16
CA ASN A 190 16.55 2.43 5.94
C ASN A 190 17.51 3.38 5.21
N ASN A 191 16.96 4.22 4.35
CA ASN A 191 17.66 5.36 3.74
C ASN A 191 17.10 6.68 4.31
N ASN A 192 17.73 7.81 4.01
CA ASN A 192 17.29 9.12 4.52
C ASN A 192 15.96 9.61 3.90
N ASN A 193 15.35 8.84 2.98
CA ASN A 193 14.14 9.23 2.28
C ASN A 193 12.86 8.67 2.92
N THR A 194 12.98 7.73 3.86
CA THR A 194 11.85 7.14 4.58
C THR A 194 11.96 7.45 6.08
N ASN A 195 10.96 8.17 6.58
CA ASN A 195 10.80 8.40 8.01
C ASN A 195 10.18 7.15 8.67
N ILE A 196 10.72 6.71 9.80
CA ILE A 196 10.18 5.55 10.53
C ILE A 196 9.88 5.98 11.95
N THR A 197 8.61 5.94 12.30
CA THR A 197 8.10 6.31 13.61
C THR A 197 7.68 5.05 14.36
N ILE A 198 8.16 4.89 15.58
CA ILE A 198 7.75 3.81 16.47
C ILE A 198 6.75 4.35 17.48
N ILE A 199 5.57 3.72 17.55
CA ILE A 199 4.47 4.10 18.43
C ILE A 199 4.33 3.02 19.50
N ASN A 200 4.32 3.44 20.77
CA ASN A 200 3.98 2.54 21.86
C ASN A 200 2.46 2.32 21.87
N ASP A 201 2.05 1.08 21.66
CA ASP A 201 0.71 0.57 21.90
C ASP A 201 0.71 -0.18 23.25
N TYR A 202 -0.28 0.14 24.08
CA TYR A 202 -0.48 -0.47 25.41
C TYR A 202 -1.38 -1.70 25.29
#